data_AF-A0AAJ0HS15-F1
#
_entry.id   AF-A0AAJ0HS15-F1
#
_cell.length_a   1.000
_cell.length_b   1.000
_cell.length_c   1.000
_cell.angle_alpha   90.00
_cell.angle_beta   90.00
_cell.angle_gamma   90.00
#
_symmetry.space_group_name_H-M   'P 1'
#
loop_
_entity.id
_entity.type
_entity.pdbx_description
1 polymer ?
#
loop_
_entity_poly.entity_id
_entity_poly.type
_entity_poly.pdbx_seq_one_letter_code
_entity_poly.pdbx_strand_id
1 'polypeptide(L)'
;MADSESAADSPLSIAGNITGILTFALGVFSFCAAFYAITYDAHREIQDLKDAVAERKSHVDELERYFEELDVAADADFEQSHIKPIVEKSLSGLKARHVEVEKELAAIRGRLQWWYRRQDITSSLARIETQLQHLGAIQLTFLLL
;
A
#
# COMPACT_ATOMS: atom_id res chain seq x y z
N MET A 1 -7.51 67.81 -25.30
CA MET A 1 -7.07 67.03 -26.46
C MET A 1 -5.57 66.86 -26.34
N ALA A 2 -5.13 65.73 -25.82
CA ALA A 2 -3.76 65.24 -25.88
C ALA A 2 -3.84 63.75 -25.54
N ASP A 3 -3.35 62.95 -26.46
CA ASP A 3 -3.61 61.52 -26.60
C ASP A 3 -3.05 60.70 -25.45
N SER A 4 -3.82 59.68 -25.07
CA SER A 4 -3.35 58.54 -24.30
C SER A 4 -2.35 57.76 -25.14
N GLU A 5 -1.06 58.07 -25.02
CA GLU A 5 0.02 57.20 -25.49
C GLU A 5 -0.08 55.88 -24.72
N SER A 6 -0.67 54.88 -25.38
CA SER A 6 -0.51 53.48 -25.04
C SER A 6 0.99 53.20 -25.02
N ALA A 7 1.54 53.00 -23.82
CA ALA A 7 2.91 52.55 -23.63
C ALA A 7 3.05 51.20 -24.35
N ALA A 8 3.59 51.23 -25.56
CA ALA A 8 3.88 50.03 -26.33
C ALA A 8 4.94 49.22 -25.55
N ASP A 9 4.58 48.01 -25.13
CA ASP A 9 5.49 47.12 -24.42
C ASP A 9 6.81 46.98 -25.19
N SER A 10 7.93 47.25 -24.51
CA SER A 10 9.26 47.16 -25.13
C SER A 10 9.48 45.73 -25.69
N PRO A 11 10.08 45.56 -26.88
CA PRO A 11 10.38 44.24 -27.46
C PRO A 11 11.13 43.32 -26.50
N LEU A 12 11.97 43.89 -25.62
CA LEU A 12 12.69 43.16 -24.60
C LEU A 12 11.77 42.64 -23.47
N SER A 13 10.75 43.41 -23.09
CA SER A 13 9.73 43.01 -22.13
C SER A 13 8.86 41.88 -22.69
N ILE A 14 8.48 41.98 -23.96
CA ILE A 14 7.75 40.93 -24.68
C ILE A 14 8.57 39.63 -24.73
N ALA A 15 9.85 39.69 -25.10
CA ALA A 15 10.73 38.53 -25.14
C ALA A 15 10.94 37.88 -23.76
N GLY A 16 11.08 38.70 -22.71
CA GLY A 16 11.18 38.23 -21.32
C GLY A 16 9.91 37.50 -20.87
N ASN A 17 8.73 38.06 -21.16
CA ASN A 17 7.45 37.44 -20.84
C ASN A 17 7.25 36.13 -21.59
N ILE A 18 7.55 36.08 -22.89
CA ILE A 18 7.46 34.84 -23.70
C ILE A 18 8.40 33.77 -23.13
N THR A 19 9.65 34.13 -22.83
CA THR A 19 10.63 33.20 -22.26
C THR A 19 10.18 32.65 -20.91
N GLY A 20 9.62 33.52 -20.05
CA GLY A 20 9.05 33.11 -18.77
C GLY A 20 7.88 32.13 -18.92
N ILE A 21 6.95 32.42 -19.84
CA ILE A 21 5.80 31.53 -20.13
C ILE A 21 6.29 30.19 -20.67
N LEU A 22 7.24 30.18 -21.60
CA LEU A 22 7.78 28.95 -22.17
C LEU A 22 8.52 28.11 -21.12
N THR A 23 9.30 28.75 -20.24
CA THR A 23 10.01 28.08 -19.15
C THR A 23 9.05 27.48 -18.14
N PHE A 24 8.00 28.21 -17.78
CA PHE A 24 6.94 27.70 -16.91
C PHE A 24 6.21 26.51 -17.55
N ALA A 25 5.81 26.63 -18.82
CA ALA A 25 5.15 25.56 -19.55
C ALA A 25 6.03 24.30 -19.61
N LEU A 26 7.32 24.46 -19.90
CA LEU A 26 8.29 23.36 -19.90
C LEU A 26 8.38 22.69 -18.53
N GLY A 27 8.38 23.48 -17.45
CA GLY A 27 8.36 22.97 -16.07
C GLY A 27 7.12 22.11 -15.79
N VAL A 28 5.94 22.60 -16.18
CA VAL A 28 4.67 21.85 -16.04
C VAL A 28 4.70 20.56 -16.86
N PHE A 29 5.14 20.61 -18.12
CA PHE A 29 5.25 19.41 -18.96
C PHE A 29 6.21 18.38 -18.39
N SER A 30 7.37 18.82 -17.91
CA SER A 30 8.38 17.95 -17.28
C SER A 30 7.83 17.28 -16.03
N PHE A 31 7.11 18.03 -15.19
CA PHE A 31 6.45 17.48 -14.01
C PHE A 31 5.39 16.43 -14.37
N CYS A 32 4.53 16.71 -15.35
CA CYS A 32 3.52 15.76 -15.82
C CYS A 32 4.16 14.49 -16.39
N ALA A 33 5.24 14.61 -17.18
CA ALA A 33 5.97 13.47 -17.73
C ALA A 33 6.60 12.61 -16.63
N ALA A 34 7.25 13.24 -15.65
CA ALA A 34 7.84 12.54 -14.50
C ALA A 34 6.75 11.81 -13.67
N PHE A 35 5.64 12.49 -13.38
CA PHE A 35 4.52 11.88 -12.66
C PHE A 35 3.90 10.70 -13.43
N TYR A 36 3.74 10.84 -14.74
CA TYR A 36 3.25 9.77 -15.59
C TYR A 36 4.20 8.57 -15.58
N ALA A 37 5.52 8.80 -15.68
CA ALA A 37 6.52 7.73 -15.64
C ALA A 37 6.51 6.97 -14.31
N ILE A 38 6.48 7.68 -13.17
CA ILE A 38 6.45 7.06 -11.83
C ILE A 38 5.17 6.24 -11.63
N THR A 39 4.05 6.69 -12.19
CA THR A 39 2.74 6.03 -12.01
C THR A 39 2.32 5.16 -13.19
N TYR A 40 3.23 4.92 -14.14
CA TYR A 40 2.93 4.17 -15.36
C TYR A 40 2.47 2.75 -15.03
N ASP A 41 3.21 2.08 -14.13
CA ASP A 41 2.96 0.70 -13.72
C ASP A 41 1.96 0.56 -12.57
N ALA A 42 1.33 1.65 -12.13
CA ALA A 42 0.43 1.67 -10.97
C ALA A 42 -0.66 0.58 -11.04
N HIS A 43 -1.25 0.35 -12.21
CA HIS A 43 -2.31 -0.65 -12.37
C HIS A 43 -1.78 -2.07 -12.16
N ARG A 44 -0.59 -2.37 -12.69
CA ARG A 44 0.08 -3.66 -12.51
C ARG A 44 0.46 -3.86 -11.05
N GLU A 45 1.08 -2.85 -10.42
CA GLU A 45 1.45 -2.92 -8.99
C GLU A 45 0.24 -3.18 -8.08
N ILE A 46 -0.90 -2.52 -8.35
CA ILE A 46 -2.15 -2.77 -7.60
C ILE A 46 -2.63 -4.21 -7.80
N GLN A 47 -2.55 -4.74 -9.02
CA GLN A 47 -2.99 -6.11 -9.30
C GLN A 47 -2.07 -7.12 -8.61
N ASP A 48 -0.76 -6.96 -8.73
CA ASP A 48 0.23 -7.81 -8.07
C ASP A 48 0.01 -7.82 -6.54
N LEU A 49 -0.34 -6.67 -5.95
CA LEU A 49 -0.68 -6.59 -4.52
C LEU A 49 -1.99 -7.26 -4.17
N LYS A 50 -3.02 -7.18 -5.01
CA LYS A 50 -4.29 -7.91 -4.79
C LYS A 50 -4.05 -9.40 -4.79
N ASP A 51 -3.27 -9.90 -5.75
CA ASP A 51 -2.93 -11.31 -5.85
C ASP A 51 -2.11 -11.75 -4.62
N ALA A 52 -1.13 -10.95 -4.20
CA ALA A 52 -0.34 -11.23 -3.00
C ALA A 52 -1.15 -11.17 -1.69
N VAL A 53 -2.19 -10.33 -1.62
CA VAL A 53 -3.12 -10.31 -0.48
C VAL A 53 -4.01 -11.55 -0.52
N ALA A 54 -4.51 -11.95 -1.68
CA ALA A 54 -5.33 -13.15 -1.83
C ALA A 54 -4.56 -14.43 -1.45
N GLU A 55 -3.30 -14.56 -1.87
CA GLU A 55 -2.44 -15.69 -1.50
C GLU A 55 -2.21 -15.75 0.02
N ARG A 56 -1.90 -14.61 0.65
CA ARG A 56 -1.72 -14.54 2.11
C ARG A 56 -3.00 -14.89 2.87
N LYS A 57 -4.18 -14.59 2.31
CA LYS A 57 -5.47 -14.99 2.91
C LYS A 57 -5.54 -16.49 3.08
N SER A 58 -5.19 -17.23 2.03
CA SER A 58 -5.15 -18.70 2.05
C SER A 58 -4.24 -19.21 3.18
N HIS A 59 -3.08 -18.58 3.35
CA HIS A 59 -2.13 -18.96 4.41
C HIS A 59 -2.67 -18.66 5.83
N VAL A 60 -3.38 -17.54 6.01
CA VAL A 60 -4.04 -17.22 7.28
C VAL A 60 -5.12 -18.26 7.61
N ASP A 61 -5.92 -18.65 6.61
CA ASP A 61 -6.99 -19.63 6.78
C ASP A 61 -6.42 -21.03 7.12
N GLU A 62 -5.28 -21.41 6.53
CA GLU A 62 -4.57 -22.65 6.89
C GLU A 62 -4.03 -22.64 8.32
N LEU A 63 -3.43 -21.53 8.77
CA LEU A 63 -2.95 -21.36 10.14
C LEU A 63 -4.10 -21.43 11.15
N GLU A 64 -5.22 -20.78 10.86
CA GLU A 64 -6.39 -20.85 11.73
C GLU A 64 -6.88 -22.30 11.86
N ARG A 65 -7.04 -23.00 10.75
CA ARG A 65 -7.47 -24.40 10.77
C ARG A 65 -6.51 -25.27 11.60
N TYR A 66 -5.20 -25.06 11.49
CA TYR A 66 -4.21 -25.78 12.29
C TYR A 66 -4.42 -25.58 13.80
N PHE A 67 -4.60 -24.33 14.23
CA PHE A 67 -4.81 -24.05 15.65
C PHE A 67 -6.19 -24.50 16.15
N GLU A 68 -7.23 -24.44 15.32
CA GLU A 68 -8.54 -25.04 15.63
C GLU A 68 -8.45 -26.57 15.78
N GLU A 69 -7.67 -27.24 14.93
CA GLU A 69 -7.45 -28.69 15.02
C GLU A 69 -6.71 -29.08 16.31
N LEU A 70 -5.69 -28.31 16.72
CA LEU A 70 -5.02 -28.47 18.02
C LEU A 70 -5.97 -28.31 19.19
N ASP A 71 -6.87 -27.32 19.11
CA ASP A 71 -7.89 -27.04 20.13
C ASP A 71 -8.88 -28.20 20.25
N VAL A 72 -9.40 -28.68 19.11
CA VAL A 72 -10.34 -29.81 19.04
C VAL A 72 -9.69 -31.11 19.50
N ALA A 73 -8.41 -31.32 19.17
CA ALA A 73 -7.64 -32.47 19.62
C ALA A 73 -7.37 -32.45 21.15
N ALA A 74 -7.74 -31.37 21.84
CA ALA A 74 -7.49 -31.15 23.25
C ALA A 74 -6.03 -31.42 23.61
N ASP A 75 -5.11 -30.89 22.80
CA ASP A 75 -3.69 -30.93 23.12
C ASP A 75 -3.49 -30.18 24.45
N ALA A 76 -3.28 -30.97 25.52
CA ALA A 76 -3.23 -30.47 26.88
C ALA A 76 -2.11 -29.45 27.07
N ASP A 77 -1.04 -29.55 26.28
CA ASP A 77 0.08 -28.63 26.31
C ASP A 77 -0.28 -27.30 25.65
N PHE A 78 -1.06 -27.30 24.56
CA PHE A 78 -1.55 -26.07 23.93
C PHE A 78 -2.64 -25.37 24.76
N GLU A 79 -3.63 -26.13 25.24
CA GLU A 79 -4.75 -25.62 26.06
C GLU A 79 -4.29 -24.98 27.38
N GLN A 80 -3.28 -25.57 28.03
CA GLN A 80 -2.71 -25.02 29.26
C GLN A 80 -1.61 -23.99 29.01
N SER A 81 -1.20 -23.78 27.76
CA SER A 81 -0.15 -22.82 27.45
C SER A 81 -0.64 -21.38 27.60
N HIS A 82 0.26 -20.51 28.06
CA HIS A 82 0.08 -19.06 27.95
C HIS A 82 0.09 -18.56 26.49
N ILE A 83 0.33 -19.45 25.52
CA ILE A 83 0.52 -19.14 24.09
C ILE A 83 -0.82 -19.09 23.36
N LYS A 84 -1.80 -19.93 23.72
CA LYS A 84 -3.15 -19.95 23.12
C LYS A 84 -3.79 -18.54 22.99
N PRO A 85 -3.95 -17.74 24.08
CA PRO A 85 -4.54 -16.41 23.94
C PRO A 85 -3.69 -15.43 23.11
N ILE A 86 -2.37 -15.65 23.02
CA ILE A 86 -1.47 -14.85 22.18
C ILE A 86 -1.68 -15.18 20.70
N VAL A 87 -1.84 -16.47 20.38
CA VAL A 87 -2.11 -16.97 19.03
C VAL A 87 -3.48 -16.49 18.56
N GLU A 88 -4.54 -16.67 19.35
CA GLU A 88 -5.90 -16.21 19.02
C GLU A 88 -5.95 -14.69 18.77
N LYS A 89 -5.31 -13.91 19.66
CA LYS A 89 -5.22 -12.44 19.49
C LYS A 89 -4.42 -12.07 18.24
N SER A 90 -3.37 -12.83 17.92
CA SER A 90 -2.55 -12.59 16.74
C SER A 90 -3.30 -12.94 15.46
N LEU A 91 -4.01 -14.06 15.41
CA LEU A 91 -4.84 -14.48 14.28
C LEU A 91 -5.99 -13.51 14.01
N SER A 92 -6.75 -13.14 15.05
CA SER A 92 -7.83 -12.16 14.93
C SER A 92 -7.32 -10.79 14.47
N GLY A 93 -6.18 -10.33 15.03
CA GLY A 93 -5.53 -9.10 14.60
C GLY A 93 -5.01 -9.16 13.16
N LEU A 94 -4.50 -10.32 12.73
CA LEU A 94 -4.01 -10.55 11.38
C LEU A 94 -5.16 -10.51 10.36
N LYS A 95 -6.27 -11.18 10.66
CA LYS A 95 -7.50 -11.16 9.85
C LYS A 95 -8.07 -9.76 9.70
N ALA A 96 -8.18 -9.02 10.80
CA ALA A 96 -8.69 -7.65 10.77
C ALA A 96 -7.83 -6.74 9.86
N ARG A 97 -6.50 -6.88 9.92
CA ARG A 97 -5.58 -6.13 9.05
C ARG A 97 -5.70 -6.56 7.59
N HIS A 98 -5.83 -7.85 7.35
CA HIS A 98 -6.00 -8.38 6.00
C HIS A 98 -7.24 -7.78 5.32
N VAL A 99 -8.39 -7.77 6.02
CA VAL A 99 -9.63 -7.15 5.55
C VAL A 99 -9.47 -5.65 5.30
N GLU A 100 -8.75 -4.93 6.18
CA GLU A 100 -8.52 -3.50 6.00
C GLU A 100 -7.67 -3.23 4.74
N VAL A 101 -6.58 -3.98 4.54
CA VAL A 101 -5.71 -3.85 3.35
C VAL A 101 -6.49 -4.19 2.07
N GLU A 102 -7.31 -5.23 2.09
CA GLU A 102 -8.17 -5.62 0.96
C GLU A 102 -9.15 -4.48 0.60
N LYS A 103 -9.77 -3.87 1.62
CA LYS A 103 -10.67 -2.73 1.45
C LYS A 103 -9.95 -1.49 0.93
N GLU A 104 -8.77 -1.19 1.44
CA GLU A 104 -7.94 -0.08 0.97
C GLU A 104 -7.53 -0.25 -0.49
N LEU A 105 -7.11 -1.46 -0.88
CA LEU A 105 -6.79 -1.80 -2.28
C LEU A 105 -8.01 -1.68 -3.20
N ALA A 106 -9.19 -2.12 -2.75
CA ALA A 106 -10.43 -1.98 -3.50
C ALA A 106 -10.87 -0.51 -3.67
N ALA A 107 -10.53 0.35 -2.70
CA ALA A 107 -10.88 1.77 -2.73
C ALA A 107 -10.01 2.62 -3.67
N ILE A 108 -8.86 2.11 -4.14
CA ILE A 108 -7.97 2.84 -5.05
C ILE A 108 -8.60 2.91 -6.45
N ARG A 109 -8.97 4.12 -6.88
CA ARG A 109 -9.60 4.36 -8.20
C ARG A 109 -8.67 4.97 -9.24
N GLY A 110 -7.44 5.36 -8.86
CA GLY A 110 -6.55 6.04 -9.80
C GLY A 110 -5.10 6.14 -9.35
N ARG A 111 -4.26 6.54 -10.29
CA ARG A 111 -2.79 6.61 -10.17
C ARG A 111 -2.31 7.56 -9.06
N LEU A 112 -2.98 8.69 -8.90
CA LEU A 112 -2.65 9.66 -7.85
C LEU A 112 -2.93 9.09 -6.46
N GLN A 113 -4.10 8.47 -6.28
CA GLN A 113 -4.47 7.82 -5.01
C GLN A 113 -3.55 6.65 -4.69
N TRP A 114 -3.19 5.86 -5.71
CA TRP A 114 -2.19 4.81 -5.60
C TRP A 114 -0.87 5.37 -5.10
N TRP A 115 -0.35 6.41 -5.74
CA TRP A 115 0.94 6.99 -5.38
C TRP A 115 1.00 7.44 -3.92
N TYR A 116 -0.06 8.11 -3.42
CA TYR A 116 -0.13 8.53 -2.02
C TYR A 116 -0.23 7.36 -1.03
N ARG A 117 -0.99 6.31 -1.38
CA ARG A 117 -1.26 5.17 -0.48
C ARG A 117 -0.27 4.03 -0.61
N ARG A 118 0.57 4.04 -1.63
CA ARG A 118 1.51 2.97 -1.97
C ARG A 118 2.31 2.57 -0.74
N GLN A 119 3.00 3.53 -0.12
CA GLN A 119 3.87 3.27 1.03
C GLN A 119 3.12 2.66 2.22
N ASP A 120 1.93 3.18 2.53
CA ASP A 120 1.11 2.69 3.63
C ASP A 120 0.71 1.24 3.40
N ILE A 121 0.22 0.91 2.19
CA ILE A 121 -0.18 -0.45 1.82
C ILE A 121 1.03 -1.41 1.89
N THR A 122 2.18 -1.05 1.32
CA THR A 122 3.37 -1.91 1.38
C THR A 122 3.83 -2.14 2.82
N SER A 123 3.74 -1.12 3.68
CA SER A 123 4.12 -1.23 5.08
C SER A 123 3.16 -2.14 5.87
N SER A 124 1.87 -2.04 5.61
CA SER A 124 0.85 -2.92 6.19
C SER A 124 1.05 -4.36 5.76
N LEU A 125 1.38 -4.58 4.48
CA LEU A 125 1.69 -5.89 3.94
C LEU A 125 2.92 -6.53 4.59
N ALA A 126 3.99 -5.76 4.76
CA ALA A 126 5.20 -6.23 5.43
C ALA A 126 4.93 -6.64 6.88
N ARG A 127 4.06 -5.90 7.58
CA ARG A 127 3.62 -6.25 8.94
C ARG A 127 2.81 -7.54 8.98
N ILE A 128 1.88 -7.74 8.03
CA ILE A 128 1.12 -9.00 7.88
C ILE A 128 2.11 -10.16 7.70
N GLU A 129 3.12 -9.99 6.86
CA GLU A 129 4.12 -11.01 6.58
C GLU A 129 4.99 -11.36 7.80
N THR A 130 5.42 -10.35 8.56
CA THR A 130 6.15 -10.57 9.81
C THR A 130 5.29 -11.35 10.83
N GLN A 131 3.99 -11.04 10.91
CA GLN A 131 3.09 -11.76 11.81
C GLN A 131 2.84 -13.20 11.35
N LEU A 132 2.69 -13.44 10.04
CA LEU A 132 2.59 -14.79 9.47
C LEU A 132 3.84 -15.61 9.79
N GLN A 133 5.03 -15.06 9.59
CA GLN A 133 6.28 -15.75 9.94
C GLN A 133 6.36 -16.12 11.42
N HIS A 134 5.94 -15.21 12.31
CA HIS A 134 5.91 -15.48 13.74
C HIS A 134 4.92 -16.61 14.10
N LEU A 135 3.72 -16.61 13.50
CA LEU A 135 2.73 -17.68 13.72
C LEU A 135 3.19 -19.02 13.14
N GLY A 136 3.82 -19.01 11.95
CA GLY A 136 4.42 -20.21 11.36
C GLY A 136 5.55 -20.78 12.21
N ALA A 137 6.36 -19.92 12.84
CA ALA A 137 7.38 -20.36 13.80
C ALA A 137 6.75 -21.03 15.04
N ILE A 138 5.65 -20.49 15.55
CA ILE A 138 4.89 -21.11 16.66
C ILE A 138 4.35 -22.48 16.24
N GLN A 139 3.74 -22.57 15.05
CA GLN A 139 3.28 -23.86 14.52
C GLN A 139 4.40 -24.89 14.46
N LEU A 140 5.58 -24.53 13.93
CA LEU A 140 6.74 -25.42 13.88
C LEU A 140 7.20 -25.86 15.27
N THR A 141 7.17 -24.99 16.28
CA THR A 141 7.51 -25.39 17.65
C THR A 141 6.56 -26.44 18.22
N PHE A 142 5.26 -26.35 17.93
CA PHE A 142 4.29 -27.36 18.38
C PHE A 142 4.38 -28.67 17.58
N LEU A 143 4.73 -28.63 16.29
CA LEU A 143 4.94 -29.84 15.48
C LEU A 143 6.21 -30.63 15.86
N LEU A 144 7.17 -30.01 16.54
CA LEU A 144 8.45 -30.62 16.93
C LEU A 144 8.49 -31.06 18.40
N LEU A 145 7.47 -30.73 19.18
CA LEU A 145 7.26 -31.22 20.55
C LEU A 145 6.52 -32.57 20.50
#